data_AF-A0A6A3INK7-F1
#
_entry.id   AF-A0A6A3INK7-F1
#
_cell.length_a   1.000
_cell.length_b   1.000
_cell.length_c   1.000
_cell.angle_alpha   90.00
_cell.angle_beta   90.00
_cell.angle_gamma   90.00
#
_symmetry.space_group_name_H-M   'P 1'
#
loop_
_entity.id
_entity.type
_entity.pdbx_description
1 polymer ?
#
loop_
_entity_poly.entity_id
_entity_poly.type
_entity_poly.pdbx_seq_one_letter_code
_entity_poly.pdbx_strand_id
1 'polypeptide(L)' 'MNDLDATTIQVLSDTQEKLAVRKVRFAIANAKGRLHDILAATNLPKRLLSGNPSIPLEDAVRLLRAAPHPDNTA' A
#
# COMPACT_ATOMS: atom_id res chain seq x y z
N MET A 1 12.44 -15.26 12.71
CA MET A 1 13.05 -15.00 11.40
C MET A 1 11.94 -14.73 10.40
N ASN A 2 11.43 -13.50 10.36
CA ASN A 2 10.46 -13.02 9.37
C ASN A 2 10.53 -11.49 9.40
N ASP A 3 11.69 -11.00 8.96
CA ASP A 3 12.02 -9.59 8.85
C ASP A 3 11.85 -9.19 7.39
N LEU A 4 11.07 -8.14 7.13
CA LEU A 4 11.21 -7.44 5.86
C LEU A 4 12.53 -6.67 5.95
N ASP A 5 13.52 -7.07 5.16
CA ASP A 5 14.79 -6.35 5.12
C ASP A 5 14.63 -5.01 4.38
N ALA A 6 15.61 -4.11 4.58
CA ALA A 6 15.59 -2.78 3.99
C ALA A 6 15.45 -2.82 2.45
N THR A 7 16.05 -3.82 1.82
CA THR A 7 15.95 -4.05 0.37
C THR A 7 14.51 -4.35 -0.05
N THR A 8 13.77 -5.18 0.68
CA THR A 8 12.37 -5.48 0.36
C THR A 8 11.49 -4.23 0.47
N ILE A 9 11.69 -3.39 1.49
CA ILE A 9 10.96 -2.11 1.65
C ILE A 9 11.21 -1.19 0.46
N GLN A 10 12.46 -1.13 0.00
CA GLN A 10 12.87 -0.27 -1.09
C GLN A 10 12.29 -0.75 -2.43
N VAL A 11 12.28 -2.06 -2.68
CA VAL A 11 11.63 -2.68 -3.85
C VAL A 11 10.12 -2.44 -3.85
N LEU A 12 9.46 -2.55 -2.70
CA LEU A 12 8.03 -2.24 -2.58
C LEU A 12 7.73 -0.77 -2.89
N SER A 13 8.60 0.14 -2.46
CA SER A 13 8.46 1.58 -2.72
C SER A 13 8.62 1.90 -4.20
N ASP A 14 9.63 1.34 -4.86
CA ASP A 14 9.85 1.49 -6.30
C ASP A 14 8.72 0.86 -7.12
N THR A 15 8.20 -0.30 -6.70
CA THR A 15 7.03 -0.94 -7.33
C THR A 15 5.81 -0.03 -7.25
N GLN A 16 5.55 0.52 -6.07
CA GLN A 16 4.42 1.43 -5.84
C GLN A 16 4.52 2.70 -6.69
N GLU A 17 5.72 3.26 -6.87
CA GLU A 17 5.99 4.37 -7.79
C GLU A 17 5.69 4.04 -9.25
N LYS A 18 6.24 2.93 -9.73
CA LYS A 18 6.08 2.50 -11.13
C LYS A 18 4.63 2.20 -11.48
N LEU A 19 3.86 1.65 -10.54
CA LEU A 19 2.44 1.39 -10.71
C LEU A 19 1.62 2.69 -10.72
N ALA A 20 1.96 3.66 -9.86
CA ALA A 20 1.28 4.95 -9.83
C ALA A 20 1.40 5.72 -11.16
N VAL A 21 2.59 5.72 -11.79
CA VAL A 21 2.83 6.33 -13.12
C VAL A 21 1.93 5.72 -14.20
N ARG A 22 1.53 4.46 -14.05
CA ARG A 22 0.65 3.72 -14.98
C ARG A 22 -0.82 3.78 -14.59
N LYS A 23 -1.19 4.63 -13.62
CA LYS A 23 -2.54 4.74 -13.05
C LYS A 23 -3.04 3.43 -12.44
N VAL A 24 -2.13 2.54 -12.03
CA VAL A 24 -2.46 1.30 -11.32
C VAL A 24 -2.48 1.58 -9.82
N ARG A 25 -3.59 1.24 -9.17
CA ARG A 25 -3.74 1.38 -7.72
C ARG A 25 -3.00 0.26 -7.00
N PHE A 26 -2.23 0.63 -5.98
CA PHE A 26 -1.45 -0.30 -5.16
C PHE A 26 -1.89 -0.20 -3.70
N ALA A 27 -2.09 -1.33 -3.04
CA ALA A 27 -2.49 -1.41 -1.64
C ALA A 27 -1.84 -2.62 -0.96
N ILE A 28 -1.56 -2.48 0.33
CA ILE A 28 -1.16 -3.57 1.22
C ILE A 28 -2.30 -3.74 2.22
N ALA A 29 -2.71 -4.98 2.47
CA ALA A 29 -3.78 -5.32 3.40
C ALA A 29 -3.32 -6.41 4.36
N ASN A 30 -3.99 -6.55 5.51
CA ASN A 30 -3.71 -7.56 6.53
C ASN A 30 -2.26 -7.58 7.06
N ALA A 31 -1.47 -6.52 6.89
CA ALA A 31 -0.17 -6.43 7.53
C ALA A 31 -0.38 -6.22 9.03
N LYS A 32 -0.16 -7.25 9.85
CA LYS A 32 -0.41 -7.22 11.31
C LYS A 32 0.88 -7.41 12.10
N GLY A 33 0.86 -6.98 13.35
CA GLY A 33 1.99 -7.11 14.27
C GLY A 33 3.25 -6.46 13.70
N ARG A 34 4.36 -7.20 13.68
CA ARG A 34 5.66 -6.66 13.26
C ARG A 34 5.70 -6.11 11.83
N LEU A 35 4.91 -6.68 10.90
CA LEU A 35 4.82 -6.16 9.52
C LEU A 35 4.16 -4.78 9.48
N HIS A 36 3.17 -4.55 10.34
CA HIS A 36 2.58 -3.22 10.49
C HIS A 36 3.63 -2.22 10.98
N ASP A 37 4.40 -2.59 12.01
CA ASP A 37 5.39 -1.69 12.61
C ASP A 37 6.53 -1.34 11.63
N ILE A 38 6.99 -2.33 10.86
CA ILE A 38 7.98 -2.13 9.79
C ILE A 38 7.44 -1.17 8.73
N LEU A 39 6.20 -1.40 8.24
CA LEU A 39 5.61 -0.53 7.23
C LEU A 39 5.34 0.87 7.78
N ALA A 40 4.86 0.99 9.02
CA ALA A 40 4.61 2.27 9.70
C ALA A 40 5.87 3.12 9.87
N ALA A 41 7.04 2.49 10.01
CA ALA A 41 8.33 3.17 10.07
C ALA A 41 8.82 3.71 8.71
N THR A 42 8.09 3.44 7.62
CA THR A 42 8.46 3.87 6.26
C THR A 42 7.48 4.92 5.73
N ASN A 43 7.79 5.53 4.58
CA ASN A 43 6.85 6.41 3.89
C ASN A 43 5.85 5.66 2.99
N LEU A 44 5.93 4.33 2.90
CA LEU A 44 4.99 3.51 2.12
C LEU A 44 3.53 3.74 2.53
N PRO A 45 3.15 3.72 3.84
CA PRO A 45 1.76 3.82 4.25
C PRO A 45 1.07 5.08 3.74
N LYS A 46 1.75 6.23 3.74
CA LYS A 46 1.22 7.50 3.22
C LYS A 46 0.73 7.43 1.77
N ARG A 47 1.25 6.45 1.02
CA ARG A 47 0.96 6.27 -0.40
C ARG A 47 0.16 5.00 -0.71
N LEU A 48 -0.15 4.21 0.32
CA LEU A 48 -1.10 3.11 0.22
C LEU A 48 -2.53 3.65 0.28
N LEU A 49 -3.45 2.88 -0.29
CA LEU A 49 -4.87 3.10 -0.10
C LEU A 49 -5.20 3.21 1.40
N SER A 50 -5.85 4.30 1.80
CA SER A 50 -6.28 4.61 3.18
C SER A 50 -5.19 4.86 4.22
N GLY A 51 -3.90 4.87 3.86
CA GLY A 51 -2.84 5.10 4.84
C GLY A 51 -2.55 3.94 5.79
N ASN A 52 -3.33 2.86 5.72
CA ASN A 52 -3.35 1.80 6.73
C ASN A 52 -3.09 0.42 6.11
N PRO A 53 -1.93 -0.19 6.36
CA PRO A 53 -1.60 -1.51 5.80
C PRO A 53 -2.26 -2.68 6.56
N SER A 54 -2.85 -2.43 7.73
CA SER A 54 -3.53 -3.45 8.57
C SER A 54 -4.98 -3.70 8.17
N ILE A 55 -5.52 -2.91 7.24
CA ILE A 55 -6.92 -3.02 6.83
C ILE A 55 -7.25 -4.44 6.33
N PRO A 56 -8.43 -5.00 6.66
CA PRO A 56 -8.86 -6.27 6.09
C PRO A 56 -8.84 -6.24 4.57
N LEU A 57 -8.48 -7.36 3.94
CA LEU A 57 -8.43 -7.47 2.48
C LEU A 57 -9.75 -7.07 1.81
N GLU A 58 -10.88 -7.51 2.36
CA GLU A 58 -12.21 -7.20 1.82
C GLU A 58 -12.49 -5.70 1.82
N ASP A 59 -12.13 -5.02 2.91
CA ASP A 59 -12.29 -3.57 3.04
C ASP A 59 -11.34 -2.82 2.12
N ALA A 60 -10.09 -3.30 1.97
CA ALA A 60 -9.16 -2.75 0.98
C ALA A 60 -9.72 -2.83 -0.45
N VAL A 61 -10.32 -3.96 -0.82
CA VAL A 61 -10.96 -4.15 -2.13
C VAL A 61 -12.17 -3.22 -2.28
N ARG A 62 -13.00 -3.08 -1.25
CA ARG A 62 -14.15 -2.16 -1.26
C ARG A 62 -13.69 -0.71 -1.46
N LEU A 63 -12.69 -0.26 -0.71
CA LEU A 63 -12.11 1.07 -0.85
C LEU A 63 -11.46 1.27 -2.22
N LEU A 64 -10.78 0.25 -2.77
CA LEU A 64 -10.20 0.31 -4.11
C LEU A 64 -11.27 0.51 -5.17
N ARG A 65 -12.45 -0.11 -5.02
CA ARG A 65 -13.57 0.06 -5.95
C ARG A 65 -14.29 1.39 -5.78
N ALA A 66 -14.44 1.86 -4.55
CA ALA A 66 -15.12 3.11 -4.23
C ALA A 66 -14.28 4.36 -4.54
N ALA A 67 -12.94 4.23 -4.53
CA ALA A 67 -12.07 5.34 -4.86
C ALA A 67 -12.31 5.81 -6.30
N PRO A 68 -12.44 7.13 -6.55
CA PRO A 68 -12.57 7.66 -7.89
C PRO A 68 -11.40 7.20 -8.75
N HIS A 69 -11.66 6.84 -10.01
CA HIS A 69 -10.57 6.54 -10.93
C HIS A 69 -9.68 7.79 -11.01
N PRO A 70 -8.35 7.66 -11.06
CA PRO A 70 -7.46 8.81 -11.31
C PRO A 70 -7.76 9.55 -12.63
N ASP A 71 -8.62 9.01 -13.49
CA ASP A 71 -9.10 9.61 -14.73
C ASP A 71 -10.50 10.24 -14.63
N ASN A 72 -11.17 10.14 -13.48
CA ASN A 72 -12.57 10.53 -13.31
C ASN A 72 -12.77 11.79 -12.46
N THR A 73 -11.68 12.53 -12.18
CA THR A 73 -11.75 13.93 -11.75
C THR A 73 -11.91 14.80 -12.98
N ALA A 74 -13.16 14.99 -13.38
CA ALA A 74 -13.61 16.11 -14.21
C ALA A 74 -14.11 17.25 -13.29
#